data_AF-A0A7S1BV21-F1
#
_entry.id   AF-A0A7S1BV21-F1
#
_cell.length_a   1.000
_cell.length_b   1.000
_cell.length_c   1.000
_cell.angle_alpha   90.00
_cell.angle_beta   90.00
_cell.angle_gamma   90.00
#
_symmetry.space_group_name_H-M   'P 1'
#
loop_
_entity.id
_entity.type
_entity.pdbx_description
1 polymer ?
#
loop_
_entity_poly.entity_id
_entity_poly.type
_entity_poly.pdbx_seq_one_letter_code
_entity_poly.pdbx_strand_id
1 'polypeptide(L)'
;AFFIATSAKPNPTGETNADGRPVFGYPNGGPEEVDWIGQKNQIDAARAEDERMHVVLCSSMGGTDPANMLNSLGKETLPDGSTRGGDILLWKRKAEKYLIDSGLPYTIVHPGGLLNEPGHERELVLGVDDSQAGTESRVVPREDVAEVMLQSLLYPGQYKNRSFDLRSKPVGDGEVTTDFCELEKKWLDGKNCDYSLGKIAGE
;
A
#
# COMPACT_ATOMS: atom_id res chain seq x y z
N ALA A 1 0.77 17.40 -8.91
CA ALA A 1 0.50 16.12 -8.24
C ALA A 1 1.78 15.31 -8.22
N PHE A 2 1.98 14.46 -7.22
CA PHE A 2 3.20 13.70 -7.02
C PHE A 2 2.87 12.26 -6.63
N PHE A 3 3.48 11.29 -7.33
CA PHE A 3 3.23 9.87 -7.11
C PHE A 3 4.37 9.23 -6.32
N ILE A 4 4.04 8.50 -5.27
CA ILE A 4 4.99 7.70 -4.49
C ILE A 4 4.65 6.23 -4.71
N ALA A 5 5.52 5.50 -5.40
CA ALA A 5 5.43 4.05 -5.60
C ALA A 5 6.73 3.33 -5.22
N THR A 6 7.54 3.97 -4.37
CA THR A 6 8.80 3.43 -3.86
C THR A 6 8.53 2.44 -2.73
N SER A 7 9.27 1.33 -2.71
CA SER A 7 9.18 0.35 -1.63
C SER A 7 10.42 -0.52 -1.55
N ALA A 8 10.78 -0.96 -0.35
CA ALA A 8 11.82 -1.95 -0.15
C ALA A 8 11.42 -3.28 -0.81
N LYS A 9 12.31 -3.84 -1.64
CA LYS A 9 12.07 -5.11 -2.33
C LYS A 9 12.77 -6.25 -1.60
N PRO A 10 12.05 -7.21 -1.00
CA PRO A 10 12.69 -8.37 -0.42
C PRO A 10 13.24 -9.26 -1.54
N ASN A 11 14.39 -9.88 -1.30
CA ASN A 11 15.01 -10.83 -2.22
C ASN A 11 15.53 -12.05 -1.43
N PRO A 12 15.45 -13.27 -1.97
CA PRO A 12 16.10 -14.42 -1.36
C PRO A 12 17.61 -14.15 -1.20
N THR A 13 18.16 -14.51 -0.04
CA THR A 13 19.61 -14.38 0.22
C THR A 13 20.42 -15.50 -0.43
N GLY A 14 19.76 -16.59 -0.85
CA GLY A 14 20.39 -17.84 -1.26
C GLY A 14 20.51 -18.86 -0.12
N GLU A 15 20.21 -18.45 1.12
CA GLU A 15 20.22 -19.31 2.30
C GLU A 15 18.83 -19.91 2.57
N THR A 16 18.82 -20.99 3.35
CA THR A 16 17.58 -21.62 3.85
C THR A 16 17.64 -21.73 5.37
N ASN A 17 16.50 -21.55 6.03
CA ASN A 17 16.38 -21.76 7.47
C ASN A 17 16.30 -23.25 7.81
N ALA A 18 16.23 -23.59 9.10
CA ALA A 18 16.15 -24.97 9.57
C ALA A 18 14.96 -25.79 9.01
N ASP A 19 13.88 -25.11 8.61
CA ASP A 19 12.69 -25.71 8.01
C ASP A 19 12.78 -25.81 6.48
N GLY A 20 13.95 -25.50 5.88
CA GLY A 20 14.17 -25.49 4.44
C GLY A 20 13.51 -24.33 3.69
N ARG A 21 13.01 -23.31 4.40
CA ARG A 21 12.40 -22.12 3.77
C ARG A 21 13.47 -21.10 3.38
N PRO A 22 13.34 -20.41 2.24
CA PRO A 22 14.27 -19.36 1.85
C PRO A 22 14.34 -18.25 2.88
N VAL A 23 15.55 -17.81 3.21
CA VAL A 23 15.77 -16.59 3.98
C VAL A 23 15.69 -15.40 3.02
N PHE A 24 14.95 -14.37 3.42
CA PHE A 24 14.81 -13.12 2.66
C PHE A 24 15.64 -12.03 3.31
N GLY A 25 16.09 -11.07 2.51
CA GLY A 25 16.71 -9.83 2.97
C GLY A 25 16.38 -8.68 2.03
N TYR A 26 16.88 -7.48 2.34
CA TYR A 26 16.65 -6.26 1.56
C TYR A 26 17.99 -5.69 1.04
N PRO A 27 18.45 -6.11 -0.15
CA PRO A 27 19.79 -5.75 -0.63
C PRO A 27 19.94 -4.26 -0.99
N ASN A 28 18.84 -3.55 -1.21
CA ASN A 28 18.82 -2.16 -1.69
C ASN A 28 18.19 -1.18 -0.68
N GLY A 29 18.34 -1.47 0.62
CA GLY A 29 17.74 -0.68 1.72
C GLY A 29 16.50 -1.37 2.30
N GLY A 30 16.41 -1.35 3.63
CA GLY A 30 15.33 -2.00 4.37
C GLY A 30 14.05 -1.16 4.38
N PRO A 31 12.97 -1.72 4.95
CA PRO A 31 11.68 -1.03 4.98
C PRO A 31 11.68 0.28 5.77
N GLU A 32 12.44 0.41 6.86
CA GLU A 32 12.55 1.68 7.59
C GLU A 32 13.16 2.77 6.70
N GLU A 33 14.24 2.45 6.00
CA GLU A 33 14.95 3.41 5.17
C GLU A 33 14.15 3.81 3.92
N VAL A 34 13.51 2.85 3.26
CA VAL A 34 12.85 3.09 1.97
C VAL A 34 11.38 3.49 2.17
N ASP A 35 10.61 2.69 2.89
CA ASP A 35 9.16 2.85 3.01
C ASP A 35 8.78 3.90 4.06
N TRP A 36 9.63 4.18 5.05
CA TRP A 36 9.43 5.30 5.98
C TRP A 36 10.28 6.51 5.62
N ILE A 37 11.59 6.47 5.81
CA ILE A 37 12.46 7.66 5.69
C ILE A 37 12.43 8.20 4.25
N GLY A 38 12.55 7.32 3.26
CA GLY A 38 12.50 7.69 1.84
C GLY A 38 11.17 8.32 1.43
N GLN A 39 10.05 7.76 1.88
CA GLN A 39 8.72 8.31 1.60
C GLN A 39 8.46 9.61 2.36
N LYS A 40 8.89 9.72 3.63
CA LYS A 40 8.85 10.97 4.40
C LYS A 40 9.56 12.11 3.67
N ASN A 41 10.78 11.86 3.17
CA ASN A 41 11.55 12.86 2.43
C ASN A 41 10.85 13.30 1.13
N GLN A 42 10.21 12.35 0.43
CA GLN A 42 9.39 12.62 -0.75
C GLN A 42 8.16 13.48 -0.42
N ILE A 43 7.47 13.20 0.69
CA ILE A 43 6.33 13.99 1.18
C ILE A 43 6.77 15.40 1.58
N ASP A 44 7.88 15.53 2.31
CA ASP A 44 8.43 16.83 2.71
C ASP A 44 8.81 17.68 1.50
N ALA A 45 9.44 17.09 0.49
CA ALA A 45 9.77 17.77 -0.76
C ALA A 45 8.51 18.22 -1.52
N ALA A 46 7.49 17.35 -1.62
CA ALA A 46 6.21 17.70 -2.23
C ALA A 46 5.53 18.87 -1.53
N ARG A 47 5.56 18.89 -0.19
CA ARG A 47 5.01 19.97 0.64
C ARG A 47 5.77 21.29 0.48
N ALA A 48 7.10 21.22 0.43
CA ALA A 48 7.96 22.39 0.26
C ALA A 48 7.76 23.05 -1.11
N GLU A 49 7.44 22.26 -2.14
CA GLU A 49 7.15 22.75 -3.49
C GLU A 49 5.76 23.41 -3.59
N ASP A 50 4.71 22.74 -3.08
CA ASP A 50 3.35 23.30 -3.03
C ASP A 50 2.57 22.68 -1.85
N GLU A 51 2.10 23.52 -0.93
CA GLU A 51 1.27 23.08 0.21
C GLU A 51 -0.09 22.47 -0.21
N ARG A 52 -0.46 22.60 -1.49
CA ARG A 52 -1.67 22.00 -2.08
C ARG A 52 -1.33 20.83 -3.00
N MET A 53 -0.07 20.39 -3.05
CA MET A 53 0.35 19.26 -3.88
C MET A 53 -0.46 18.02 -3.52
N HIS A 54 -1.22 17.50 -4.48
CA HIS A 54 -1.89 16.21 -4.30
C HIS A 54 -0.87 15.08 -4.41
N VAL A 55 -0.65 14.37 -3.30
CA VAL A 55 0.24 13.20 -3.23
C VAL A 55 -0.58 11.92 -3.35
N VAL A 56 -0.22 11.05 -4.28
CA VAL A 56 -0.83 9.73 -4.45
C VAL A 56 0.20 8.68 -4.07
N LEU A 57 -0.09 7.92 -3.02
CA LEU A 57 0.81 6.94 -2.42
C LEU A 57 0.31 5.52 -2.70
N CYS A 58 1.16 4.70 -3.31
CA CYS A 58 0.98 3.26 -3.40
C CYS A 58 1.59 2.59 -2.17
N SER A 59 0.72 2.03 -1.33
CA SER A 59 1.10 1.29 -0.13
C SER A 59 0.84 -0.22 -0.30
N SER A 60 0.19 -0.87 0.66
CA SER A 60 -0.12 -2.31 0.66
C SER A 60 -1.28 -2.60 1.60
N MET A 61 -2.17 -3.52 1.20
CA MET A 61 -3.07 -4.16 2.16
C MET A 61 -2.27 -4.96 3.19
N GLY A 62 -2.91 -5.24 4.32
CA GLY A 62 -2.42 -6.03 5.45
C GLY A 62 -2.06 -5.17 6.67
N GLY A 63 -2.14 -3.84 6.56
CA GLY A 63 -1.68 -2.89 7.59
C GLY A 63 -2.47 -2.93 8.90
N THR A 64 -3.66 -3.56 8.92
CA THR A 64 -4.44 -3.73 10.15
C THR A 64 -4.00 -4.93 11.00
N ASP A 65 -3.16 -5.82 10.45
CA ASP A 65 -2.62 -7.00 11.14
C ASP A 65 -1.10 -6.85 11.38
N PRO A 66 -0.66 -6.51 12.61
CA PRO A 66 0.77 -6.43 12.94
C PRO A 66 1.49 -7.78 12.80
N ALA A 67 0.79 -8.91 12.89
CA ALA A 67 1.34 -10.26 12.76
C ALA A 67 1.35 -10.76 11.30
N ASN A 68 0.99 -9.90 10.33
CA ASN A 68 0.99 -10.25 8.93
C ASN A 68 2.36 -10.77 8.48
N MET A 69 2.37 -11.86 7.71
CA MET A 69 3.59 -12.52 7.25
C MET A 69 4.57 -11.60 6.51
N LEU A 70 4.09 -10.54 5.84
CA LEU A 70 4.96 -9.58 5.16
C LEU A 70 5.91 -8.86 6.11
N ASN A 71 5.50 -8.65 7.38
CA ASN A 71 6.36 -8.04 8.39
C ASN A 71 7.54 -8.95 8.80
N SER A 72 7.44 -10.25 8.56
CA SER A 72 8.51 -11.21 8.88
C SER A 72 9.59 -11.32 7.79
N LEU A 73 9.33 -10.81 6.57
CA LEU A 73 10.30 -10.87 5.48
C LEU A 73 11.51 -10.01 5.81
N GLY A 74 12.72 -10.60 5.80
CA GLY A 74 13.96 -9.88 6.12
C GLY A 74 14.08 -9.43 7.57
N LYS A 75 13.21 -9.90 8.46
CA LYS A 75 13.27 -9.61 9.89
C LYS A 75 14.27 -10.52 10.59
N GLU A 76 15.20 -9.92 11.32
CA GLU A 76 16.19 -10.62 12.14
C GLU A 76 16.01 -10.22 13.61
N THR A 77 16.06 -11.20 14.52
CA THR A 77 16.14 -10.96 15.96
C THR A 77 17.60 -11.02 16.39
N LEU A 78 18.10 -9.95 16.99
CA LEU A 78 19.47 -9.82 17.46
C LEU A 78 19.65 -10.46 18.85
N PRO A 79 20.88 -10.75 19.29
CA PRO A 79 21.14 -11.39 20.59
C PRO A 79 20.62 -10.62 21.81
N ASP A 80 20.44 -9.31 21.69
CA ASP A 80 19.88 -8.45 22.74
C ASP A 80 18.34 -8.42 22.75
N GLY A 81 17.69 -9.17 21.86
CA GLY A 81 16.23 -9.24 21.71
C GLY A 81 15.63 -8.12 20.85
N SER A 82 16.44 -7.17 20.38
CA SER A 82 15.98 -6.18 19.40
C SER A 82 15.80 -6.82 18.02
N THR A 83 15.01 -6.18 17.16
CA THR A 83 14.81 -6.65 15.79
C THR A 83 15.30 -5.62 14.79
N ARG A 84 15.86 -6.08 13.68
CA ARG A 84 16.21 -5.24 12.52
C ARG A 84 15.65 -5.84 11.23
N GLY A 85 15.41 -4.99 10.25
CA GLY A 85 14.78 -5.40 8.99
C GLY A 85 13.32 -5.85 9.17
N GLY A 86 12.63 -6.06 8.05
CA GLY A 86 11.22 -6.41 8.03
C GLY A 86 10.29 -5.29 8.49
N ASP A 87 9.15 -5.66 9.07
CA ASP A 87 8.09 -4.76 9.53
C ASP A 87 7.57 -3.79 8.45
N ILE A 88 7.62 -4.21 7.19
CA ILE A 88 7.33 -3.35 6.03
C ILE A 88 5.96 -2.70 6.08
N LEU A 89 4.93 -3.41 6.55
CA LEU A 89 3.58 -2.83 6.63
C LEU A 89 3.49 -1.79 7.74
N LEU A 90 4.21 -1.97 8.85
CA LEU A 90 4.26 -0.98 9.94
C LEU A 90 4.96 0.31 9.50
N TRP A 91 6.04 0.19 8.71
CA TRP A 91 6.77 1.34 8.16
C TRP A 91 5.97 2.07 7.08
N LYS A 92 5.30 1.34 6.18
CA LYS A 92 4.35 1.93 5.22
C LYS A 92 3.22 2.67 5.91
N ARG A 93 2.58 2.06 6.93
CA ARG A 93 1.51 2.70 7.71
C ARG A 93 1.98 3.96 8.43
N LYS A 94 3.25 4.02 8.83
CA LYS A 94 3.87 5.25 9.37
C LYS A 94 3.99 6.35 8.31
N ALA A 95 4.42 6.01 7.10
CA ALA A 95 4.48 6.98 6.00
C ALA A 95 3.09 7.47 5.57
N GLU A 96 2.12 6.57 5.53
CA GLU A 96 0.70 6.90 5.31
C GLU A 96 0.18 7.90 6.34
N LYS A 97 0.35 7.60 7.64
CA LYS A 97 -0.08 8.48 8.72
C LYS A 97 0.63 9.84 8.65
N TYR A 98 1.91 9.85 8.33
CA TYR A 98 2.67 11.09 8.14
C TYR A 98 2.15 11.92 6.96
N LEU A 99 1.78 11.28 5.84
CA LEU A 99 1.16 11.97 4.72
C LEU A 99 -0.18 12.61 5.13
N ILE A 100 -1.02 11.89 5.87
CA ILE A 100 -2.28 12.41 6.39
C ILE A 100 -2.05 13.61 7.32
N ASP A 101 -1.13 13.48 8.27
CA ASP A 101 -0.82 14.51 9.26
C ASP A 101 -0.07 15.71 8.64
N SER A 102 0.49 15.57 7.43
CA SER A 102 1.17 16.66 6.72
C SER A 102 0.24 17.79 6.29
N GLY A 103 -1.07 17.50 6.17
CA GLY A 103 -2.08 18.42 5.66
C GLY A 103 -2.17 18.53 4.13
N LEU A 104 -1.29 17.83 3.39
CA LEU A 104 -1.39 17.74 1.93
C LEU A 104 -2.65 16.98 1.49
N PRO A 105 -3.30 17.36 0.37
CA PRO A 105 -4.28 16.51 -0.26
C PRO A 105 -3.66 15.15 -0.62
N TYR A 106 -4.29 14.05 -0.23
CA TYR A 106 -3.73 12.72 -0.46
C TYR A 106 -4.71 11.76 -1.12
N THR A 107 -4.16 10.77 -1.83
CA THR A 107 -4.84 9.48 -2.09
C THR A 107 -3.87 8.37 -1.69
N ILE A 108 -4.28 7.48 -0.79
CA ILE A 108 -3.50 6.31 -0.40
C ILE A 108 -4.20 5.07 -0.93
N VAL A 109 -3.53 4.34 -1.80
CA VAL A 109 -4.02 3.08 -2.34
C VAL A 109 -3.27 1.96 -1.64
N HIS A 110 -3.98 0.99 -1.09
CA HIS A 110 -3.45 -0.22 -0.48
C HIS A 110 -3.75 -1.38 -1.42
N PRO A 111 -2.87 -1.76 -2.36
CA PRO A 111 -3.14 -2.88 -3.25
C PRO A 111 -3.07 -4.21 -2.50
N GLY A 112 -3.87 -5.17 -2.94
CA GLY A 112 -3.64 -6.58 -2.65
C GLY A 112 -2.36 -7.11 -3.32
N GLY A 113 -2.21 -8.44 -3.37
CA GLY A 113 -1.09 -9.09 -4.04
C GLY A 113 -0.98 -8.70 -5.52
N LEU A 114 0.20 -8.23 -5.93
CA LEU A 114 0.39 -7.66 -7.27
C LEU A 114 0.63 -8.72 -8.35
N LEU A 115 -0.20 -8.71 -9.40
CA LEU A 115 -0.07 -9.58 -10.58
C LEU A 115 0.74 -8.91 -11.70
N ASN A 116 1.44 -9.73 -12.48
CA ASN A 116 2.04 -9.37 -13.77
C ASN A 116 1.15 -9.90 -14.90
N GLU A 117 -0.10 -9.48 -14.89
CA GLU A 117 -1.12 -9.79 -15.88
C GLU A 117 -1.65 -8.48 -16.47
N PRO A 118 -2.30 -8.51 -17.64
CA PRO A 118 -2.92 -7.32 -18.22
C PRO A 118 -3.91 -6.65 -17.27
N GLY A 119 -3.90 -5.32 -17.23
CA GLY A 119 -4.94 -4.52 -16.59
C GLY A 119 -6.17 -4.35 -17.49
N HIS A 120 -7.17 -3.64 -16.99
CA HIS A 120 -8.40 -3.27 -17.71
C HIS A 120 -9.25 -4.45 -18.20
N GLU A 121 -9.09 -5.63 -17.59
CA GLU A 121 -9.86 -6.85 -17.93
C GLU A 121 -10.75 -7.33 -16.76
N ARG A 122 -10.75 -6.61 -15.63
CA ARG A 122 -11.32 -7.08 -14.36
C ARG A 122 -12.26 -6.05 -13.75
N GLU A 123 -13.22 -6.54 -12.96
CA GLU A 123 -13.93 -5.67 -12.01
C GLU A 123 -13.00 -5.35 -10.84
N LEU A 124 -12.76 -4.07 -10.61
CA LEU A 124 -12.02 -3.58 -9.45
C LEU A 124 -12.96 -3.49 -8.24
N VAL A 125 -12.41 -3.81 -7.08
CA VAL A 125 -13.11 -3.81 -5.80
C VAL A 125 -12.30 -2.96 -4.84
N LEU A 126 -12.91 -1.89 -4.34
CA LEU A 126 -12.32 -1.09 -3.27
C LEU A 126 -12.83 -1.55 -1.91
N GLY A 127 -12.04 -1.31 -0.88
CA GLY A 127 -12.39 -1.60 0.50
C GLY A 127 -11.66 -0.69 1.46
N VAL A 128 -11.85 -0.94 2.75
CA VAL A 128 -11.06 -0.34 3.82
C VAL A 128 -10.78 -1.41 4.86
N ASP A 129 -9.73 -1.21 5.64
CA ASP A 129 -9.42 -1.98 6.84
C ASP A 129 -9.26 -3.49 6.59
N ASP A 130 -8.61 -3.84 5.48
CA ASP A 130 -8.35 -5.22 5.05
C ASP A 130 -9.62 -6.06 4.84
N SER A 131 -10.74 -5.38 4.56
CA SER A 131 -12.03 -6.01 4.30
C SER A 131 -11.96 -6.92 3.07
N GLN A 132 -12.64 -8.06 3.17
CA GLN A 132 -12.79 -9.04 2.10
C GLN A 132 -14.12 -8.90 1.34
N ALA A 133 -14.95 -7.91 1.68
CA ALA A 133 -16.23 -7.71 0.98
C ALA A 133 -16.05 -7.55 -0.54
N GLY A 134 -17.00 -8.06 -1.31
CA GLY A 134 -17.06 -7.90 -2.77
C GLY A 134 -16.29 -8.93 -3.60
N THR A 135 -15.24 -9.56 -3.06
CA THR A 135 -14.50 -10.65 -3.74
C THR A 135 -13.63 -11.44 -2.77
N GLU A 136 -13.50 -12.75 -2.97
CA GLU A 136 -12.52 -13.58 -2.25
C GLU A 136 -11.09 -13.40 -2.79
N SER A 137 -10.95 -12.84 -3.99
CA SER A 137 -9.65 -12.50 -4.57
C SER A 137 -8.95 -11.45 -3.72
N ARG A 138 -7.65 -11.65 -3.50
CA ARG A 138 -6.78 -10.74 -2.74
C ARG A 138 -5.69 -10.12 -3.59
N VAL A 139 -5.86 -10.14 -4.90
CA VAL A 139 -4.84 -9.75 -5.86
C VAL A 139 -5.36 -8.67 -6.80
N VAL A 140 -4.44 -7.96 -7.45
CA VAL A 140 -4.73 -6.95 -8.46
C VAL A 140 -3.56 -6.81 -9.45
N PRO A 141 -3.80 -6.67 -10.77
CA PRO A 141 -2.77 -6.33 -11.74
C PRO A 141 -2.06 -5.01 -11.44
N ARG A 142 -0.75 -4.94 -11.68
CA ARG A 142 0.02 -3.70 -11.54
C ARG A 142 -0.51 -2.56 -12.42
N GLU A 143 -1.00 -2.90 -13.62
CA GLU A 143 -1.60 -1.93 -14.54
C GLU A 143 -2.88 -1.33 -13.96
N ASP A 144 -3.74 -2.13 -13.31
CA ASP A 144 -4.95 -1.62 -12.64
C ASP A 144 -4.64 -0.74 -11.43
N VAL A 145 -3.57 -1.06 -10.68
CA VAL A 145 -3.09 -0.17 -9.59
C VAL A 145 -2.65 1.18 -10.16
N ALA A 146 -1.86 1.17 -11.23
CA ALA A 146 -1.41 2.39 -11.89
C ALA A 146 -2.59 3.21 -12.43
N GLU A 147 -3.60 2.54 -13.00
CA GLU A 147 -4.81 3.18 -13.51
C GLU A 147 -5.60 3.84 -12.37
N VAL A 148 -5.88 3.14 -11.26
CA VAL A 148 -6.58 3.73 -10.11
C VAL A 148 -5.82 4.93 -9.55
N MET A 149 -4.49 4.84 -9.45
CA MET A 149 -3.65 5.97 -9.03
C MET A 149 -3.79 7.16 -9.99
N LEU A 150 -3.74 6.94 -11.31
CA LEU A 150 -3.93 7.98 -12.32
C LEU A 150 -5.33 8.61 -12.22
N GLN A 151 -6.37 7.78 -12.15
CA GLN A 151 -7.77 8.21 -12.09
C GLN A 151 -8.06 9.00 -10.82
N SER A 152 -7.36 8.72 -9.72
CA SER A 152 -7.47 9.51 -8.49
C SER A 152 -7.06 10.98 -8.66
N LEU A 153 -6.20 11.30 -9.63
CA LEU A 153 -5.86 12.67 -9.99
C LEU A 153 -6.89 13.31 -10.91
N LEU A 154 -7.52 12.53 -11.78
CA LEU A 154 -8.52 13.01 -12.74
C LEU A 154 -9.87 13.29 -12.06
N TYR A 155 -10.15 12.58 -10.96
CA TYR A 155 -11.36 12.74 -10.15
C TYR A 155 -11.03 13.16 -8.71
N PRO A 156 -10.42 14.34 -8.51
CA PRO A 156 -9.97 14.78 -7.19
C PRO A 156 -11.13 15.02 -6.22
N GLY A 157 -12.36 15.23 -6.70
CA GLY A 157 -13.55 15.36 -5.85
C GLY A 157 -13.95 14.05 -5.17
N GLN A 158 -13.62 12.91 -5.79
CA GLN A 158 -13.92 11.57 -5.28
C GLN A 158 -12.77 11.07 -4.41
N TYR A 159 -11.52 11.24 -4.89
CA TYR A 159 -10.37 10.54 -4.32
C TYR A 159 -9.47 11.35 -3.39
N LYS A 160 -9.60 12.69 -3.33
CA LYS A 160 -8.81 13.46 -2.36
C LYS A 160 -9.23 13.12 -0.93
N ASN A 161 -8.22 13.01 -0.08
CA ASN A 161 -8.31 12.63 1.33
C ASN A 161 -8.94 11.24 1.51
N ARG A 162 -8.65 10.33 0.59
CA ARG A 162 -9.06 8.92 0.65
C ARG A 162 -7.86 7.99 0.83
N SER A 163 -8.08 6.94 1.60
CA SER A 163 -7.16 5.86 1.92
C SER A 163 -7.96 4.57 1.89
N PHE A 164 -7.61 3.66 0.97
CA PHE A 164 -8.45 2.50 0.70
C PHE A 164 -7.68 1.32 0.10
N ASP A 165 -8.25 0.15 0.30
CA ASP A 165 -7.81 -1.12 -0.27
C ASP A 165 -8.23 -1.25 -1.73
N LEU A 166 -7.39 -1.88 -2.54
CA LEU A 166 -7.65 -2.17 -3.95
C LEU A 166 -7.37 -3.64 -4.25
N ARG A 167 -8.41 -4.32 -4.73
CA ARG A 167 -8.36 -5.71 -5.21
C ARG A 167 -9.09 -5.80 -6.55
N SER A 168 -8.97 -6.92 -7.24
CA SER A 168 -9.77 -7.20 -8.43
C SER A 168 -10.35 -8.60 -8.39
N LYS A 169 -11.54 -8.75 -8.98
CA LYS A 169 -12.10 -10.08 -9.26
C LYS A 169 -11.23 -10.81 -10.31
N PRO A 170 -11.30 -12.15 -10.39
CA PRO A 170 -10.77 -12.88 -11.54
C PRO A 170 -11.39 -12.37 -12.85
N VAL A 171 -10.68 -12.54 -13.96
CA VAL A 171 -11.19 -12.21 -15.30
C VAL A 171 -12.47 -13.00 -15.55
N GLY A 172 -13.55 -12.31 -15.95
CA GLY A 172 -14.86 -12.91 -16.24
C GLY A 172 -15.82 -13.02 -15.05
N ASP A 173 -15.36 -12.79 -13.81
CA ASP A 173 -16.19 -12.90 -12.59
C ASP A 173 -16.97 -11.60 -12.27
N GLY A 174 -16.85 -10.58 -13.10
CA GLY A 174 -17.47 -9.27 -12.90
C GLY A 174 -17.42 -8.39 -14.14
N GLU A 175 -18.01 -7.20 -14.03
CA GLU A 175 -17.98 -6.21 -15.11
C GLU A 175 -16.67 -5.41 -15.07
N VAL A 176 -16.00 -5.32 -16.23
CA VAL A 176 -14.76 -4.57 -16.37
C VAL A 176 -14.97 -3.13 -15.93
N THR A 177 -14.16 -2.68 -14.98
CA THR A 177 -14.27 -1.32 -14.47
C THR A 177 -13.81 -0.31 -15.51
N THR A 178 -14.70 0.60 -15.86
CA THR A 178 -14.43 1.72 -16.79
C THR A 178 -14.86 3.08 -16.23
N ASP A 179 -15.74 3.10 -15.22
CA ASP A 179 -16.17 4.30 -14.51
C ASP A 179 -15.57 4.33 -13.11
N PHE A 180 -14.56 5.19 -12.92
CA PHE A 180 -13.84 5.31 -11.66
C PHE A 180 -14.56 6.19 -10.64
N CYS A 181 -15.47 7.08 -11.07
CA CYS A 181 -16.34 7.81 -10.15
C CYS A 181 -17.33 6.86 -9.48
N GLU A 182 -17.99 6.01 -10.27
CA GLU A 182 -18.91 5.01 -9.74
C GLU A 182 -18.18 3.89 -8.99
N LEU A 183 -16.93 3.55 -9.35
CA LEU A 183 -16.10 2.63 -8.57
C LEU A 183 -15.93 3.13 -7.12
N GLU A 184 -15.49 4.37 -6.93
CA GLU A 184 -15.28 4.96 -5.60
C GLU A 184 -16.59 5.00 -4.81
N LYS A 185 -17.64 5.55 -5.42
CA LYS A 185 -18.95 5.71 -4.80
C LYS A 185 -19.59 4.38 -4.41
N LYS A 186 -19.48 3.35 -5.26
CA LYS A 186 -20.04 2.01 -5.01
C LYS A 186 -19.42 1.35 -3.79
N TRP A 187 -18.10 1.46 -3.64
CA TRP A 187 -17.35 0.64 -2.68
C TRP A 187 -16.94 1.37 -1.41
N LEU A 188 -16.54 2.64 -1.53
CA LEU A 188 -16.13 3.43 -0.38
C LEU A 188 -17.32 4.18 0.21
N ASP A 189 -18.13 4.86 -0.60
CA ASP A 189 -19.28 5.67 -0.14
C ASP A 189 -18.90 6.56 1.06
N GLY A 190 -17.77 7.25 0.95
CA GLY A 190 -17.23 8.12 1.99
C GLY A 190 -16.43 7.43 3.11
N LYS A 191 -16.37 6.09 3.15
CA LYS A 191 -15.48 5.34 4.05
C LYS A 191 -14.02 5.65 3.77
N ASN A 192 -13.20 5.46 4.79
CA ASN A 192 -11.77 5.69 4.75
C ASN A 192 -11.08 4.70 5.69
N CYS A 193 -9.84 4.33 5.42
CA CYS A 193 -9.08 3.46 6.33
C CYS A 193 -9.00 4.07 7.73
N ASP A 194 -9.29 3.26 8.74
CA ASP A 194 -9.18 3.59 10.15
C ASP A 194 -7.75 3.35 10.65
N TYR A 195 -7.02 4.44 10.85
CA TYR A 195 -5.64 4.40 11.37
C TYR A 195 -5.54 4.11 12.87
N SER A 196 -6.67 3.99 13.59
CA SER A 196 -6.67 3.47 14.96
C SER A 196 -6.55 1.93 15.02
N LEU A 197 -6.77 1.24 13.90
CA LEU A 197 -6.56 -0.20 13.76
C LEU A 197 -5.09 -0.51 13.45
N GLY A 198 -4.67 -1.73 13.79
CA GLY A 198 -3.32 -2.23 13.54
C GLY A 198 -2.27 -1.59 14.45
N LYS A 199 -1.07 -1.37 13.91
CA LYS A 199 0.03 -0.72 14.61
C LYS A 199 0.84 0.16 13.66
N ILE A 200 1.29 1.31 14.15
CA ILE A 200 2.23 2.19 13.44
C ILE A 200 3.63 2.01 14.04
N ALA A 201 4.66 1.98 13.19
CA ALA A 201 6.03 1.80 13.66
C ALA A 201 6.49 2.94 14.59
N GLY A 202 6.93 2.58 15.79
CA GLY A 202 7.42 3.52 16.81
C GLY A 202 6.35 4.09 17.75
N GLU A 203 5.10 3.67 17.62
CA GLU A 203 4.05 3.82 18.64
C GLU A 203 4.06 2.66 19.66
#